data_AF-A0A178E548-F1
#
_entry.id   AF-A0A178E548-F1
#
_cell.length_a   1.000
_cell.length_b   1.000
_cell.length_c   1.000
_cell.angle_alpha   90.00
_cell.angle_beta   90.00
_cell.angle_gamma   90.00
#
_symmetry.space_group_name_H-M   'P 1'
#
loop_
_entity.id
_entity.type
_entity.pdbx_description
1 polymer ?
#
loop_
_entity_poly.entity_id
_entity_poly.type
_entity_poly.pdbx_seq_one_letter_code
_entity_poly.pdbx_strand_id
1 'polypeptide(L)'
;MPQYLIRLAQVHESFRKVELLALADIFQVSLEFIHYEEDSPYCIVNLPSDRAARKIATRSMLAQGIYELWGQGSSYNALHDSVHELSASKWSQYENASFRFTVEGFQGGKSAADQRAIIDSFSYLNFKGQPRMRGSDVAFRVFEHYDLDVPEAKYFYLGRLIAESCRNEAKKTYDLKKRHYISTTSMDAELTLVTANIAHAGPGKIFYDPFMGTGGFPIACAHFGAVVFGSDIDGRTIRGLGGSARRGQTGKMDVVGNFKQYDLESSYLGSFVSDLTNTPLRILPRDGDFTKGYLDGIVCDPPYGIREGLKVLGSRQELLESERQSHEDQFKHPNYIPPKRPYSFTALLDDILAFAVATLVEDGKLSMWMPTANDEDIELIIPSHPCLELQSVCVQAFNKWSRRLLTYRRLRELEVPEGALETVKKEYEKGTRASDLNDFRRKYFQGFKEFESMKKEFVRMKMEPDANGELPKSTGQETPNN
;
A
#
# COMPACT_ATOMS: atom_id res chain seq x y z
N MET A 1 -9.38 -29.04 4.31
CA MET A 1 -8.09 -28.37 4.03
C MET A 1 -7.43 -28.03 5.37
N PRO A 2 -6.09 -28.10 5.50
CA PRO A 2 -5.43 -27.69 6.73
C PRO A 2 -5.65 -26.20 7.04
N GLN A 3 -5.84 -25.90 8.32
CA GLN A 3 -5.97 -24.53 8.82
C GLN A 3 -4.60 -23.94 9.16
N TYR A 4 -4.42 -22.67 8.80
CA TYR A 4 -3.22 -21.90 9.07
C TYR A 4 -3.58 -20.61 9.79
N LEU A 5 -2.77 -20.26 10.77
CA LEU A 5 -2.74 -18.96 11.41
C LEU A 5 -1.73 -18.06 10.68
N ILE A 6 -2.19 -16.93 10.18
CA ILE A 6 -1.35 -15.87 9.64
C ILE A 6 -1.18 -14.79 10.70
N ARG A 7 0.08 -14.51 11.05
CA ARG A 7 0.44 -13.35 11.87
C ARG A 7 0.58 -12.14 10.96
N LEU A 8 -0.36 -11.21 11.02
CA LEU A 8 -0.41 -10.00 10.20
C LEU A 8 0.39 -8.85 10.85
N ALA A 9 0.87 -7.94 10.01
CA ALA A 9 1.54 -6.72 10.44
C ALA A 9 0.51 -5.68 10.91
N GLN A 10 0.78 -4.99 12.01
CA GLN A 10 -0.10 -3.98 12.62
C GLN A 10 -0.04 -2.61 11.91
N VAL A 11 -0.09 -2.63 10.58
CA VAL A 11 -0.17 -1.45 9.73
C VAL A 11 -0.99 -1.80 8.50
N HIS A 12 -1.60 -0.79 7.89
CA HIS A 12 -2.31 -0.93 6.61
C HIS A 12 -3.39 -2.03 6.68
N GLU A 13 -4.19 -2.01 7.73
CA GLU A 13 -5.25 -2.96 8.07
C GLU A 13 -6.12 -3.31 6.85
N SER A 14 -6.63 -2.27 6.17
CA SER A 14 -7.48 -2.39 4.97
C SER A 14 -6.80 -3.06 3.76
N PHE A 15 -5.47 -3.20 3.76
CA PHE A 15 -4.69 -3.83 2.69
C PHE A 15 -4.41 -5.31 2.95
N ARG A 16 -4.49 -5.78 4.21
CA ARG A 16 -4.04 -7.13 4.61
C ARG A 16 -4.79 -8.23 3.85
N LYS A 17 -6.12 -8.18 3.89
CA LYS A 17 -6.98 -9.16 3.21
C LYS A 17 -6.79 -9.11 1.69
N VAL A 18 -6.69 -7.91 1.14
CA VAL A 18 -6.54 -7.68 -0.31
C VAL A 18 -5.20 -8.21 -0.81
N GLU A 19 -4.11 -7.97 -0.08
CA GLU A 19 -2.80 -8.51 -0.45
C GLU A 19 -2.80 -10.05 -0.39
N LEU A 20 -3.38 -10.65 0.66
CA LEU A 20 -3.45 -12.12 0.76
C LEU A 20 -4.23 -12.75 -0.40
N LEU A 21 -5.34 -12.15 -0.80
CA LEU A 21 -6.11 -12.60 -1.97
C LEU A 21 -5.30 -12.43 -3.27
N ALA A 22 -4.64 -11.29 -3.46
CA ALA A 22 -3.81 -11.07 -4.64
C ALA A 22 -2.65 -12.09 -4.74
N LEU A 23 -2.02 -12.43 -3.60
CA LEU A 23 -0.97 -13.44 -3.55
C LEU A 23 -1.52 -14.84 -3.84
N ALA A 24 -2.72 -15.16 -3.33
CA ALA A 24 -3.41 -16.42 -3.63
C ALA A 24 -3.66 -16.54 -5.14
N ASP A 25 -4.13 -15.49 -5.80
CA ASP A 25 -4.35 -15.43 -7.24
C ASP A 25 -3.04 -15.56 -8.04
N ILE A 26 -2.00 -14.80 -7.68
CA ILE A 26 -0.68 -14.85 -8.34
C ILE A 26 -0.12 -16.28 -8.32
N PHE A 27 -0.24 -16.96 -7.19
CA PHE A 27 0.30 -18.31 -7.02
C PHE A 27 -0.67 -19.43 -7.37
N GLN A 28 -1.89 -19.10 -7.80
CA GLN A 28 -2.96 -20.05 -8.10
C GLN A 28 -3.21 -21.00 -6.91
N VAL A 29 -3.35 -20.42 -5.73
CA VAL A 29 -3.58 -21.11 -4.46
C VAL A 29 -5.00 -20.82 -4.00
N SER A 30 -5.77 -21.87 -3.68
CA SER A 30 -7.04 -21.69 -2.99
C SER A 30 -6.79 -21.19 -1.58
N LEU A 31 -7.37 -20.03 -1.24
CA LEU A 31 -7.32 -19.41 0.08
C LEU A 31 -8.74 -19.06 0.50
N GLU A 32 -9.15 -19.57 1.65
CA GLU A 32 -10.46 -19.27 2.27
C GLU A 32 -10.23 -18.70 3.66
N PHE A 33 -10.87 -17.55 3.95
CA PHE A 33 -10.81 -16.93 5.27
C PHE A 33 -11.82 -17.60 6.21
N ILE A 34 -11.31 -18.17 7.30
CA ILE A 34 -12.12 -18.78 8.36
C ILE A 34 -12.40 -17.77 9.46
N HIS A 35 -11.40 -16.98 9.81
CA HIS A 35 -11.52 -15.91 10.79
C HIS A 35 -10.62 -14.74 10.40
N TYR A 36 -11.18 -13.54 10.38
CA TYR A 36 -10.47 -12.30 10.11
C TYR A 36 -11.19 -11.17 10.83
N GLU A 37 -10.45 -10.45 11.67
CA GLU A 37 -10.88 -9.22 12.32
C GLU A 37 -9.86 -8.14 12.00
N GLU A 38 -10.30 -6.92 11.68
CA GLU A 38 -9.43 -5.87 11.15
C GLU A 38 -8.47 -5.31 12.22
N ASP A 39 -8.95 -5.25 13.46
CA ASP A 39 -8.23 -4.86 14.67
C ASP A 39 -7.34 -6.00 15.24
N SER A 40 -7.55 -7.23 14.78
CA SER A 40 -6.74 -8.38 15.16
C SER A 40 -5.53 -8.56 14.22
N PRO A 41 -4.36 -8.89 14.75
CA PRO A 41 -3.22 -9.31 13.93
C PRO A 41 -3.29 -10.79 13.54
N TYR A 42 -4.31 -11.51 13.98
CA TYR A 42 -4.41 -12.95 13.81
C TYR A 42 -5.52 -13.25 12.81
N CYS A 43 -5.18 -13.97 11.75
CA CYS A 43 -6.12 -14.42 10.75
C CYS A 43 -6.00 -15.93 10.56
N ILE A 44 -7.14 -16.62 10.50
CA ILE A 44 -7.19 -18.06 10.24
C ILE A 44 -7.68 -18.27 8.81
N VAL A 45 -6.94 -19.06 8.05
CA VAL A 45 -7.27 -19.41 6.67
C VAL A 45 -7.19 -20.92 6.44
N ASN A 46 -7.96 -21.42 5.48
CA ASN A 46 -7.70 -22.71 4.87
C ASN A 46 -6.74 -22.54 3.69
N LEU A 47 -5.70 -23.36 3.64
CA LEU A 47 -4.80 -23.48 2.48
C LEU A 47 -4.64 -24.96 2.11
N PRO A 48 -4.30 -25.29 0.87
CA PRO A 48 -4.23 -26.69 0.44
C PRO A 48 -3.02 -27.45 1.00
N SER A 49 -1.94 -26.76 1.38
CA SER A 49 -0.71 -27.39 1.91
C SER A 49 0.30 -26.39 2.49
N ASP A 50 1.29 -26.90 3.21
CA ASP A 50 2.46 -26.13 3.68
C ASP A 50 3.22 -25.48 2.52
N ARG A 51 3.27 -26.16 1.37
CA ARG A 51 3.90 -25.62 0.15
C ARG A 51 3.17 -24.37 -0.32
N ALA A 52 1.85 -24.35 -0.27
CA ALA A 52 1.05 -23.20 -0.66
C ALA A 52 1.22 -22.04 0.33
N ALA A 53 1.24 -22.32 1.64
CA ALA A 53 1.57 -21.33 2.67
C ALA A 53 2.96 -20.71 2.45
N ARG A 54 3.99 -21.55 2.19
CA ARG A 54 5.34 -21.05 1.86
C ARG A 54 5.34 -20.13 0.64
N LYS A 55 4.62 -20.49 -0.44
CA LYS A 55 4.51 -19.64 -1.63
C LYS A 55 3.96 -18.26 -1.28
N ILE A 56 2.81 -18.19 -0.59
CA ILE A 56 2.21 -16.90 -0.18
C ILE A 56 3.19 -16.07 0.65
N ALA A 57 3.88 -16.69 1.62
CA ALA A 57 4.83 -15.99 2.49
C ALA A 57 6.03 -15.38 1.73
N THR A 58 6.46 -15.98 0.61
CA THR A 58 7.65 -15.51 -0.14
C THR A 58 7.55 -14.09 -0.68
N ARG A 59 6.33 -13.56 -0.81
CA ARG A 59 6.08 -12.22 -1.35
C ARG A 59 5.20 -11.35 -0.47
N SER A 60 4.66 -11.89 0.62
CA SER A 60 3.76 -11.12 1.47
C SER A 60 4.50 -10.03 2.21
N MET A 61 4.00 -8.81 2.06
CA MET A 61 4.46 -7.69 2.83
C MET A 61 3.67 -7.56 4.12
N LEU A 62 2.37 -7.84 4.17
CA LEU A 62 1.53 -7.59 5.35
C LEU A 62 1.30 -8.81 6.23
N ALA A 63 1.76 -10.00 5.85
CA ALA A 63 2.00 -11.10 6.78
C ALA A 63 3.42 -11.01 7.32
N GLN A 64 3.61 -11.32 8.60
CA GLN A 64 4.93 -11.53 9.23
C GLN A 64 5.35 -12.99 9.14
N GLY A 65 4.39 -13.91 9.24
CA GLY A 65 4.62 -15.34 9.10
C GLY A 65 3.32 -16.13 9.04
N ILE A 66 3.42 -17.34 8.51
CA ILE A 66 2.31 -18.29 8.39
C ILE A 66 2.65 -19.54 9.19
N TYR A 67 1.70 -19.99 9.98
CA TYR A 67 1.84 -21.08 10.94
C TYR A 67 0.73 -22.10 10.67
N GLU A 68 1.05 -23.38 10.65
CA GLU A 68 0.03 -24.42 10.72
C GLU A 68 -0.62 -24.35 12.10
N LEU A 69 -1.95 -24.25 12.15
CA LEU A 69 -2.68 -24.13 13.39
C LEU A 69 -2.72 -25.49 14.10
N TRP A 70 -2.12 -25.58 15.27
CA TRP A 70 -2.06 -26.80 16.07
C TRP A 70 -3.08 -26.81 17.21
N GLY A 71 -3.52 -25.64 17.67
CA GLY A 71 -4.58 -25.51 18.66
C GLY A 71 -4.94 -24.05 18.89
N GLN A 72 -6.12 -23.82 19.45
CA GLN A 72 -6.60 -22.49 19.83
C GLN A 72 -7.59 -22.55 20.99
N GLY A 73 -7.78 -21.46 21.73
CA GLY A 73 -8.78 -21.42 22.80
C GLY A 73 -8.84 -20.09 23.54
N SER A 74 -9.89 -19.89 24.33
CA SER A 74 -10.09 -18.70 25.18
C SER A 74 -9.37 -18.77 26.53
N SER A 75 -8.68 -19.88 26.80
CA SER A 75 -7.83 -20.08 27.99
C SER A 75 -6.72 -21.06 27.65
N TYR A 76 -5.67 -21.12 28.47
CA TYR A 76 -4.63 -22.15 28.31
C TYR A 76 -5.17 -23.57 28.37
N ASN A 77 -6.12 -23.87 29.27
CA ASN A 77 -6.74 -25.20 29.33
C ASN A 77 -7.46 -25.54 28.02
N ALA A 78 -8.29 -24.62 27.52
CA ALA A 78 -8.99 -24.80 26.25
C ALA A 78 -8.00 -24.94 25.06
N LEU A 79 -6.90 -24.18 25.08
CA LEU A 79 -5.83 -24.33 24.10
C LEU A 79 -5.20 -25.72 24.16
N HIS A 80 -4.86 -26.22 25.36
CA HIS A 80 -4.26 -27.54 25.52
C HIS A 80 -5.19 -28.66 25.03
N ASP A 81 -6.48 -28.61 25.39
CA ASP A 81 -7.50 -29.53 24.90
C ASP A 81 -7.58 -29.51 23.36
N SER A 82 -7.61 -28.31 22.77
CA SER A 82 -7.61 -28.13 21.31
C SER A 82 -6.33 -28.68 20.66
N VAL A 83 -5.16 -28.53 21.30
CA VAL A 83 -3.90 -29.07 20.79
C VAL A 83 -3.91 -30.60 20.75
N HIS A 84 -4.47 -31.25 21.77
CA HIS A 84 -4.69 -32.70 21.78
C HIS A 84 -5.62 -33.13 20.65
N GLU A 85 -6.72 -32.42 20.44
CA GLU A 85 -7.70 -32.77 19.40
C GLU A 85 -7.16 -32.57 17.98
N LEU A 86 -6.58 -31.40 17.69
CA LEU A 86 -6.24 -30.98 16.32
C LEU A 86 -4.89 -31.50 15.83
N SER A 87 -3.93 -31.77 16.72
CA SER A 87 -2.55 -32.00 16.32
C SER A 87 -1.89 -33.27 16.86
N ALA A 88 -2.53 -34.02 17.77
CA ALA A 88 -1.92 -35.22 18.37
C ALA A 88 -1.42 -36.26 17.36
N SER A 89 -2.13 -36.44 16.26
CA SER A 89 -1.75 -37.35 15.17
C SER A 89 -0.44 -36.96 14.46
N LYS A 90 0.06 -35.73 14.65
CA LYS A 90 1.25 -35.18 13.99
C LYS A 90 2.48 -35.17 14.90
N TRP A 91 2.35 -35.35 16.22
CA TRP A 91 3.46 -35.16 17.15
C TRP A 91 4.62 -36.13 16.91
N SER A 92 4.32 -37.38 16.58
CA SER A 92 5.33 -38.40 16.28
C SER A 92 6.23 -38.04 15.09
N GLN A 93 5.75 -37.19 14.16
CA GLN A 93 6.54 -36.70 13.02
C GLN A 93 7.70 -35.81 13.47
N TYR A 94 7.59 -35.18 14.65
CA TYR A 94 8.56 -34.22 15.17
C TYR A 94 9.23 -34.70 16.47
N GLU A 95 8.97 -35.94 16.90
CA GLU A 95 9.44 -36.45 18.19
C GLU A 95 10.94 -36.27 18.39
N ASN A 96 11.75 -36.59 17.37
CA ASN A 96 13.21 -36.50 17.43
C ASN A 96 13.78 -35.23 16.77
N ALA A 97 12.92 -34.34 16.24
CA ALA A 97 13.34 -33.13 15.55
C ALA A 97 13.88 -32.10 16.55
N SER A 98 14.97 -31.40 16.22
CA SER A 98 15.39 -30.26 17.04
C SER A 98 14.34 -29.16 16.96
N PHE A 99 14.00 -28.54 18.10
CA PHE A 99 12.85 -27.65 18.15
C PHE A 99 13.15 -26.33 18.88
N ARG A 100 12.34 -25.30 18.58
CA ARG A 100 12.23 -24.11 19.44
C ARG A 100 10.78 -23.82 19.76
N PHE A 101 10.54 -23.32 20.98
CA PHE A 101 9.29 -22.68 21.37
C PHE A 101 9.53 -21.20 21.61
N THR A 102 8.55 -20.39 21.23
CA THR A 102 8.52 -18.95 21.49
C THR A 102 7.13 -18.56 21.96
N VAL A 103 7.03 -17.52 22.78
CA VAL A 103 5.76 -16.94 23.22
C VAL A 103 5.71 -15.51 22.72
N GLU A 104 4.60 -15.12 22.10
CA GLU A 104 4.38 -13.78 21.58
C GLU A 104 3.02 -13.24 22.06
N GLY A 105 3.04 -12.12 22.77
CA GLY A 105 1.84 -11.38 23.14
C GLY A 105 1.59 -10.22 22.17
N PHE A 106 0.33 -10.06 21.74
CA PHE A 106 -0.14 -8.86 21.07
C PHE A 106 -0.91 -7.98 22.06
N GLN A 107 -0.47 -6.72 22.23
CA GLN A 107 -0.98 -5.77 23.25
C GLN A 107 -0.73 -6.21 24.71
N GLY A 108 0.05 -7.25 24.92
CA GLY A 108 0.49 -7.71 26.23
C GLY A 108 1.90 -8.27 26.18
N GLY A 109 2.41 -8.66 27.34
CA GLY A 109 3.75 -9.23 27.46
C GLY A 109 3.86 -10.15 28.67
N LYS A 110 4.79 -11.10 28.57
CA LYS A 110 5.11 -12.05 29.64
C LYS A 110 6.55 -11.93 30.05
N SER A 111 6.82 -12.09 31.35
CA SER A 111 8.20 -12.17 31.85
C SER A 111 8.89 -13.43 31.31
N ALA A 112 10.22 -13.46 31.33
CA ALA A 112 10.96 -14.65 30.90
C ALA A 112 10.62 -15.90 31.74
N ALA A 113 10.25 -15.72 33.01
CA ALA A 113 9.80 -16.80 33.88
C ALA A 113 8.44 -17.34 33.43
N ASP A 114 7.48 -16.44 33.15
CA ASP A 114 6.14 -16.82 32.69
C ASP A 114 6.20 -17.49 31.32
N GLN A 115 7.01 -16.97 30.39
CA GLN A 115 7.20 -17.58 29.07
C GLN A 115 7.73 -19.02 29.21
N ARG A 116 8.65 -19.26 30.15
CA ARG A 116 9.15 -20.62 30.41
C ARG A 116 8.05 -21.53 30.96
N ALA A 117 7.27 -21.04 31.94
CA ALA A 117 6.15 -21.80 32.49
C ALA A 117 5.11 -22.16 31.42
N ILE A 118 4.81 -21.23 30.51
CA ILE A 118 3.93 -21.46 29.36
C ILE A 118 4.52 -22.54 28.44
N ILE A 119 5.81 -22.48 28.14
CA ILE A 119 6.45 -23.50 27.28
C ILE A 119 6.43 -24.88 27.96
N ASP A 120 6.73 -24.94 29.25
CA ASP A 120 6.76 -26.19 30.03
C ASP A 120 5.37 -26.83 30.15
N SER A 121 4.29 -26.04 30.05
CA SER A 121 2.92 -26.59 30.06
C SER A 121 2.60 -27.42 28.81
N PHE A 122 3.37 -27.30 27.73
CA PHE A 122 3.28 -28.15 26.53
C PHE A 122 4.14 -29.42 26.61
N SER A 123 4.68 -29.79 27.78
CA SER A 123 5.54 -30.98 27.97
C SER A 123 4.88 -32.30 27.55
N TYR A 124 3.54 -32.36 27.50
CA TYR A 124 2.79 -33.53 27.01
C TYR A 124 3.02 -33.83 25.52
N LEU A 125 3.54 -32.89 24.72
CA LEU A 125 3.99 -33.13 23.35
C LEU A 125 5.14 -34.17 23.30
N ASN A 126 5.87 -34.31 24.42
CA ASN A 126 6.87 -35.35 24.65
C ASN A 126 8.02 -35.39 23.62
N PHE A 127 8.35 -34.26 23.00
CA PHE A 127 9.46 -34.15 22.05
C PHE A 127 10.81 -34.50 22.74
N LYS A 128 11.58 -35.37 22.09
CA LYS A 128 12.90 -35.89 22.51
C LYS A 128 14.06 -35.20 21.81
N GLY A 129 13.79 -34.51 20.69
CA GLY A 129 14.80 -33.74 19.98
C GLY A 129 15.38 -32.60 20.83
N GLN A 130 16.56 -32.12 20.46
CA GLN A 130 17.29 -31.12 21.23
C GLN A 130 16.70 -29.71 21.04
N PRO A 131 16.40 -28.95 22.12
CA PRO A 131 16.00 -27.55 22.01
C PRO A 131 17.10 -26.70 21.35
N ARG A 132 16.79 -25.98 20.28
CA ARG A 132 17.71 -25.10 19.54
C ARG A 132 17.06 -23.78 19.16
N MET A 133 17.53 -22.68 19.75
CA MET A 133 16.96 -21.34 19.51
C MET A 133 17.18 -20.80 18.08
N ARG A 134 18.23 -21.27 17.40
CA ARG A 134 18.56 -20.90 16.01
C ARG A 134 18.78 -22.17 15.20
N GLY A 135 18.24 -22.20 13.97
CA GLY A 135 18.39 -23.33 13.06
C GLY A 135 17.82 -24.65 13.60
N SER A 136 16.73 -24.59 14.37
CA SER A 136 15.94 -25.78 14.71
C SER A 136 15.21 -26.32 13.49
N ASP A 137 14.97 -27.63 13.48
CA ASP A 137 14.21 -28.31 12.42
C ASP A 137 12.74 -27.90 12.42
N VAL A 138 12.18 -27.65 13.61
CA VAL A 138 10.80 -27.19 13.79
C VAL A 138 10.70 -26.04 14.79
N ALA A 139 9.84 -25.07 14.51
CA ALA A 139 9.61 -23.93 15.37
C ALA A 139 8.13 -23.82 15.72
N PHE A 140 7.83 -23.73 17.01
CA PHE A 140 6.51 -23.50 17.55
C PHE A 140 6.42 -22.11 18.15
N ARG A 141 5.24 -21.51 18.04
CA ARG A 141 4.92 -20.24 18.68
C ARG A 141 3.57 -20.32 19.36
N VAL A 142 3.56 -19.92 20.62
CA VAL A 142 2.33 -19.64 21.37
C VAL A 142 2.03 -18.16 21.19
N PHE A 143 0.82 -17.87 20.73
CA PHE A 143 0.34 -16.51 20.56
C PHE A 143 -0.69 -16.20 21.63
N GLU A 144 -0.55 -15.06 22.27
CA GLU A 144 -1.51 -14.50 23.22
C GLU A 144 -2.11 -13.22 22.59
N HIS A 145 -3.44 -13.15 22.52
CA HIS A 145 -4.19 -12.00 22.06
C HIS A 145 -4.80 -11.29 23.27
N TYR A 146 -4.41 -10.05 23.51
CA TYR A 146 -4.97 -9.20 24.55
C TYR A 146 -5.87 -8.14 23.93
N ASP A 147 -6.88 -7.72 24.69
CA ASP A 147 -7.53 -6.44 24.41
C ASP A 147 -6.65 -5.29 24.93
N LEU A 148 -6.84 -4.11 24.36
CA LEU A 148 -6.04 -2.94 24.73
C LEU A 148 -6.25 -2.61 26.22
N ASP A 149 -5.14 -2.42 26.93
CA ASP A 149 -5.10 -2.13 28.37
C ASP A 149 -5.73 -3.21 29.27
N VAL A 150 -5.93 -4.44 28.74
CA VAL A 150 -6.41 -5.59 29.53
C VAL A 150 -5.23 -6.53 29.83
N PRO A 151 -4.95 -6.84 31.11
CA PRO A 151 -3.78 -7.64 31.49
C PRO A 151 -3.95 -9.14 31.24
N GLU A 152 -5.18 -9.64 31.11
CA GLU A 152 -5.47 -11.01 30.72
C GLU A 152 -5.65 -11.15 29.20
N ALA A 153 -5.05 -12.19 28.61
CA ALA A 153 -5.25 -12.49 27.20
C ALA A 153 -6.65 -13.09 26.98
N LYS A 154 -7.37 -12.57 25.98
CA LYS A 154 -8.70 -13.04 25.58
C LYS A 154 -8.67 -14.32 24.75
N TYR A 155 -7.55 -14.60 24.07
CA TYR A 155 -7.46 -15.74 23.18
C TYR A 155 -6.02 -16.21 22.94
N PHE A 156 -5.86 -17.50 22.68
CA PHE A 156 -4.57 -18.16 22.59
C PHE A 156 -4.49 -19.07 21.36
N TYR A 157 -3.31 -19.17 20.77
CA TYR A 157 -3.05 -20.07 19.64
C TYR A 157 -1.70 -20.79 19.82
N LEU A 158 -1.62 -22.04 19.38
CA LEU A 158 -0.35 -22.73 19.13
C LEU A 158 -0.19 -22.92 17.62
N GLY A 159 0.91 -22.42 17.08
CA GLY A 159 1.24 -22.54 15.66
C GLY A 159 2.60 -23.17 15.41
N ARG A 160 2.69 -24.08 14.45
CA ARG A 160 3.97 -24.56 13.90
C ARG A 160 4.37 -23.65 12.73
N LEU A 161 5.50 -22.98 12.83
CA LEU A 161 5.99 -22.06 11.82
C LEU A 161 6.22 -22.79 10.48
N ILE A 162 5.54 -22.32 9.45
CA ILE A 162 5.73 -22.80 8.08
C ILE A 162 6.71 -21.89 7.37
N ALA A 163 6.47 -20.58 7.37
CA ALA A 163 7.35 -19.62 6.74
C ALA A 163 7.25 -18.25 7.41
N GLU A 164 8.39 -17.59 7.55
CA GLU A 164 8.47 -16.15 7.77
C GLU A 164 8.35 -15.46 6.41
N SER A 165 7.79 -14.25 6.38
CA SER A 165 7.66 -13.50 5.13
C SER A 165 8.93 -12.73 4.78
N CYS A 166 9.05 -12.32 3.51
CA CYS A 166 10.15 -11.48 3.03
C CYS A 166 10.07 -10.03 3.53
N ARG A 167 9.00 -9.64 4.24
CA ARG A 167 8.70 -8.25 4.64
C ARG A 167 9.91 -7.51 5.21
N ASN A 168 10.57 -8.09 6.22
CA ASN A 168 11.65 -7.39 6.94
C ASN A 168 12.88 -7.14 6.04
N GLU A 169 13.22 -8.10 5.19
CA GLU A 169 14.33 -7.96 4.23
C GLU A 169 14.00 -6.95 3.14
N ALA A 170 12.78 -7.01 2.59
CA ALA A 170 12.31 -6.07 1.58
C ALA A 170 12.26 -4.63 2.13
N LYS A 171 11.72 -4.42 3.33
CA LYS A 171 11.72 -3.09 3.99
C LYS A 171 13.13 -2.56 4.21
N LYS A 172 14.07 -3.40 4.63
CA LYS A 172 15.47 -3.01 4.85
C LYS A 172 16.16 -2.59 3.55
N THR A 173 15.84 -3.29 2.46
CA THR A 173 16.41 -3.10 1.12
C THR A 173 15.87 -1.82 0.49
N TYR A 174 14.56 -1.63 0.51
CA TYR A 174 13.89 -0.51 -0.17
C TYR A 174 13.66 0.72 0.72
N ASP A 175 14.21 0.75 1.93
CA ASP A 175 14.18 1.90 2.83
C ASP A 175 14.54 3.20 2.08
N LEU A 176 13.58 4.13 2.03
CA LEU A 176 13.73 5.40 1.33
C LEU A 176 14.90 6.24 1.87
N LYS A 177 15.27 6.07 3.15
CA LYS A 177 16.45 6.71 3.74
C LYS A 177 17.75 6.19 3.13
N LYS A 178 17.75 5.05 2.46
CA LYS A 178 18.91 4.46 1.79
C LYS A 178 18.83 4.55 0.27
N ARG A 179 17.65 4.79 -0.30
CA ARG A 179 17.49 5.03 -1.73
C ARG A 179 18.33 6.22 -2.18
N HIS A 180 19.06 6.04 -3.26
CA HIS A 180 19.96 7.03 -3.86
C HIS A 180 19.16 8.27 -4.27
N TYR A 181 18.13 8.10 -5.09
CA TYR A 181 17.36 9.20 -5.63
C TYR A 181 15.90 9.17 -5.15
N ILE A 182 15.48 10.26 -4.51
CA ILE A 182 14.12 10.48 -3.99
C ILE A 182 13.67 11.92 -4.26
N SER A 183 12.35 12.12 -4.23
CA SER A 183 11.67 13.41 -4.31
C SER A 183 10.73 13.59 -3.11
N THR A 184 10.16 14.78 -2.95
CA THR A 184 9.14 15.09 -1.93
C THR A 184 7.82 14.35 -2.12
N THR A 185 7.62 13.74 -3.28
CA THR A 185 6.43 12.97 -3.69
C THR A 185 6.70 11.47 -3.75
N SER A 186 7.89 11.00 -3.36
CA SER A 186 8.22 9.58 -3.36
C SER A 186 7.35 8.80 -2.36
N MET A 187 6.63 7.80 -2.88
CA MET A 187 5.75 6.91 -2.12
C MET A 187 6.54 6.01 -1.15
N ASP A 188 5.91 5.66 -0.02
CA ASP A 188 6.47 4.71 0.95
C ASP A 188 6.78 3.35 0.30
N ALA A 189 7.95 2.80 0.59
CA ALA A 189 8.46 1.61 -0.08
C ALA A 189 7.63 0.35 0.22
N GLU A 190 7.10 0.22 1.43
CA GLU A 190 6.24 -0.92 1.78
C GLU A 190 4.93 -0.86 1.01
N LEU A 191 4.30 0.32 0.94
CA LEU A 191 3.08 0.51 0.17
C LEU A 191 3.29 0.33 -1.34
N THR A 192 4.44 0.71 -1.89
CA THR A 192 4.74 0.42 -3.31
C THR A 192 4.82 -1.08 -3.58
N LEU A 193 5.40 -1.87 -2.66
CA LEU A 193 5.49 -3.32 -2.77
C LEU A 193 4.12 -3.98 -2.61
N VAL A 194 3.33 -3.56 -1.61
CA VAL A 194 1.94 -4.02 -1.45
C VAL A 194 1.12 -3.71 -2.70
N THR A 195 1.24 -2.50 -3.26
CA THR A 195 0.53 -2.11 -4.49
C THR A 195 0.95 -3.00 -5.67
N ALA A 196 2.24 -3.32 -5.82
CA ALA A 196 2.73 -4.21 -6.87
C ALA A 196 2.19 -5.64 -6.74
N ASN A 197 2.05 -6.16 -5.51
CA ASN A 197 1.38 -7.44 -5.26
C ASN A 197 -0.11 -7.36 -5.65
N ILE A 198 -0.84 -6.34 -5.21
CA ILE A 198 -2.27 -6.16 -5.51
C ILE A 198 -2.53 -6.02 -7.02
N ALA A 199 -1.62 -5.34 -7.73
CA ALA A 199 -1.66 -5.20 -9.19
C ALA A 199 -1.20 -6.46 -9.95
N HIS A 200 -0.77 -7.52 -9.25
CA HIS A 200 -0.28 -8.78 -9.81
C HIS A 200 1.01 -8.64 -10.65
N ALA A 201 1.93 -7.77 -10.24
CA ALA A 201 3.25 -7.67 -10.86
C ALA A 201 4.03 -8.97 -10.72
N GLY A 202 4.67 -9.43 -11.80
CA GLY A 202 5.35 -10.73 -11.80
C GLY A 202 6.18 -10.98 -13.06
N PRO A 203 6.95 -12.09 -13.09
CA PRO A 203 7.72 -12.49 -14.26
C PRO A 203 6.88 -12.62 -15.52
N GLY A 204 7.43 -12.19 -16.66
CA GLY A 204 6.77 -12.26 -17.97
C GLY A 204 5.73 -11.16 -18.21
N LYS A 205 5.58 -10.21 -17.29
CA LYS A 205 4.60 -9.12 -17.38
C LYS A 205 5.23 -7.76 -17.63
N ILE A 206 4.53 -6.90 -18.35
CA ILE A 206 4.91 -5.52 -18.64
C ILE A 206 4.04 -4.55 -17.84
N PHE A 207 4.68 -3.69 -17.05
CA PHE A 207 4.04 -2.71 -16.17
C PHE A 207 4.40 -1.28 -16.54
N TYR A 208 3.40 -0.40 -16.44
CA TYR A 208 3.55 1.02 -16.76
C TYR A 208 3.12 1.92 -15.59
N ASP A 209 3.89 2.97 -15.34
CA ASP A 209 3.52 4.07 -14.44
C ASP A 209 3.47 5.40 -15.22
N PRO A 210 2.28 5.96 -15.50
CA PRO A 210 2.14 7.23 -16.22
C PRO A 210 2.54 8.48 -15.41
N PHE A 211 2.82 8.33 -14.11
CA PHE A 211 3.19 9.43 -13.20
C PHE A 211 4.41 9.01 -12.35
N MET A 212 5.44 8.48 -13.01
CA MET A 212 6.44 7.64 -12.34
C MET A 212 7.32 8.39 -11.33
N GLY A 213 7.48 9.70 -11.44
CA GLY A 213 8.38 10.49 -10.61
C GLY A 213 9.78 9.87 -10.54
N THR A 214 10.18 9.46 -9.34
CA THR A 214 11.48 8.85 -9.05
C THR A 214 11.53 7.32 -9.25
N GLY A 215 10.48 6.72 -9.81
CA GLY A 215 10.41 5.30 -10.18
C GLY A 215 10.01 4.36 -9.06
N GLY A 216 9.30 4.84 -8.02
CA GLY A 216 8.92 4.04 -6.85
C GLY A 216 8.12 2.77 -7.19
N PHE A 217 7.01 2.90 -7.93
CA PHE A 217 6.21 1.75 -8.35
C PHE A 217 6.91 0.85 -9.38
N PRO A 218 7.58 1.40 -10.43
CA PRO A 218 8.40 0.60 -11.33
C PRO A 218 9.44 -0.27 -10.59
N ILE A 219 10.15 0.28 -9.60
CA ILE A 219 11.11 -0.50 -8.79
C ILE A 219 10.42 -1.64 -8.03
N ALA A 220 9.26 -1.37 -7.42
CA ALA A 220 8.50 -2.39 -6.69
C ALA A 220 7.97 -3.50 -7.61
N CYS A 221 7.52 -3.17 -8.82
CA CYS A 221 7.08 -4.17 -9.80
C CYS A 221 8.27 -4.97 -10.34
N ALA A 222 9.42 -4.33 -10.59
CA ALA A 222 10.65 -4.98 -11.03
C ALA A 222 11.26 -5.90 -9.97
N HIS A 223 11.21 -5.52 -8.68
CA HIS A 223 11.58 -6.39 -7.55
C HIS A 223 10.87 -7.75 -7.63
N PHE A 224 9.63 -7.70 -8.10
CA PHE A 224 8.75 -8.85 -8.24
C PHE A 224 8.83 -9.53 -9.60
N GLY A 225 9.76 -9.12 -10.46
CA GLY A 225 10.08 -9.76 -11.73
C GLY A 225 9.39 -9.18 -12.96
N ALA A 226 8.56 -8.13 -12.81
CA ALA A 226 7.96 -7.47 -13.97
C ALA A 226 8.99 -6.66 -14.76
N VAL A 227 8.77 -6.54 -16.06
CA VAL A 227 9.46 -5.57 -16.92
C VAL A 227 8.69 -4.25 -16.83
N VAL A 228 9.37 -3.14 -16.64
CA VAL A 228 8.74 -1.87 -16.24
C VAL A 228 9.22 -0.69 -17.06
N PHE A 229 8.33 0.27 -17.24
CA PHE A 229 8.64 1.58 -17.79
C PHE A 229 7.66 2.63 -17.27
N GLY A 230 7.90 3.90 -17.56
CA GLY A 230 7.02 4.95 -17.08
C GLY A 230 7.17 6.27 -17.82
N SER A 231 6.28 7.19 -17.51
CA SER A 231 6.35 8.57 -17.97
C SER A 231 6.15 9.56 -16.84
N ASP A 232 6.60 10.79 -17.06
CA ASP A 232 6.25 11.92 -16.22
C ASP A 232 6.21 13.18 -17.09
N ILE A 233 5.25 14.08 -16.83
CA ILE A 233 5.15 15.36 -17.53
C ILE A 233 6.33 16.28 -17.18
N ASP A 234 6.98 16.06 -16.03
CA ASP A 234 8.19 16.74 -15.62
C ASP A 234 9.41 15.82 -15.71
N GLY A 235 10.06 15.78 -16.88
CA GLY A 235 11.27 14.97 -17.06
C GLY A 235 12.44 15.27 -16.11
N ARG A 236 12.38 16.34 -15.29
CA ARG A 236 13.38 16.60 -14.23
C ARG A 236 13.26 15.58 -13.09
N THR A 237 12.07 15.09 -12.78
CA THR A 237 11.85 14.04 -11.76
C THR A 237 12.41 12.70 -12.22
N ILE A 238 12.48 12.46 -13.52
CA ILE A 238 13.08 11.26 -14.10
C ILE A 238 14.61 11.38 -14.17
N ARG A 239 15.09 12.48 -14.77
CA ARG A 239 16.53 12.69 -15.05
C ARG A 239 17.36 13.04 -13.81
N GLY A 240 16.70 13.39 -12.71
CA GLY A 240 17.36 13.91 -11.52
C GLY A 240 17.79 15.36 -11.68
N LEU A 241 18.00 16.03 -10.55
CA LEU A 241 18.43 17.44 -10.50
C LEU A 241 19.97 17.60 -10.58
N GLY A 242 20.70 16.57 -10.99
CA GLY A 242 22.16 16.66 -11.19
C GLY A 242 22.93 16.97 -9.89
N GLY A 243 22.64 16.24 -8.81
CA GLY A 243 23.32 16.37 -7.52
C GLY A 243 22.49 15.73 -6.40
N SER A 244 23.16 15.23 -5.36
CA SER A 244 22.46 14.62 -4.23
C SER A 244 21.81 15.66 -3.33
N ALA A 245 20.58 15.37 -2.87
CA ALA A 245 19.95 16.09 -1.76
C ALA A 245 20.62 15.82 -0.40
N ARG A 246 21.57 14.88 -0.31
CA ARG A 246 22.25 14.44 0.91
C ARG A 246 23.76 14.66 0.82
N ARG A 247 24.32 15.15 1.93
CA ARG A 247 25.76 15.39 2.09
C ARG A 247 26.54 14.09 1.91
N GLY A 248 27.47 14.05 0.96
CA GLY A 248 28.42 12.94 0.75
C GLY A 248 28.09 11.93 -0.35
N GLN A 249 26.95 12.05 -1.05
CA GLN A 249 26.70 11.23 -2.24
C GLN A 249 27.30 11.90 -3.49
N THR A 250 28.05 11.13 -4.28
CA THR A 250 28.66 11.53 -5.56
C THR A 250 28.04 10.74 -6.72
N GLY A 251 27.96 11.32 -7.92
CA GLY A 251 27.39 10.67 -9.11
C GLY A 251 26.00 11.19 -9.53
N LYS A 252 25.51 10.69 -10.66
CA LYS A 252 24.21 11.07 -11.23
C LYS A 252 23.08 10.36 -10.45
N MET A 253 22.25 11.16 -9.79
CA MET A 253 21.15 10.67 -8.97
C MET A 253 19.85 10.79 -9.77
N ASP A 254 19.48 9.71 -10.46
CA ASP A 254 18.33 9.64 -11.34
C ASP A 254 17.60 8.29 -11.19
N VAL A 255 16.52 8.09 -11.96
CA VAL A 255 15.76 6.83 -11.93
C VAL A 255 16.63 5.63 -12.31
N VAL A 256 17.47 5.75 -13.35
CA VAL A 256 18.40 4.69 -13.77
C VAL A 256 19.33 4.31 -12.60
N GLY A 257 19.83 5.29 -11.86
CA GLY A 257 20.65 5.09 -10.67
C GLY A 257 19.94 4.32 -9.55
N ASN A 258 18.62 4.48 -9.40
CA ASN A 258 17.83 3.65 -8.48
C ASN A 258 17.73 2.19 -8.95
N PHE A 259 17.49 1.95 -10.25
CA PHE A 259 17.47 0.58 -10.78
C PHE A 259 18.84 -0.10 -10.64
N LYS A 260 19.94 0.63 -10.89
CA LYS A 260 21.32 0.21 -10.62
C LYS A 260 21.53 -0.19 -9.17
N GLN A 261 21.08 0.64 -8.23
CA GLN A 261 21.25 0.40 -6.80
C GLN A 261 20.66 -0.95 -6.36
N TYR A 262 19.54 -1.34 -6.97
CA TYR A 262 18.79 -2.54 -6.57
C TYR A 262 19.04 -3.74 -7.48
N ASP A 263 19.97 -3.65 -8.44
CA ASP A 263 20.25 -4.70 -9.44
C ASP A 263 19.01 -5.07 -10.28
N LEU A 264 18.26 -4.06 -10.71
CA LEU A 264 16.99 -4.19 -11.45
C LEU A 264 17.05 -3.60 -12.86
N GLU A 265 18.23 -3.22 -13.35
CA GLU A 265 18.39 -2.55 -14.67
C GLU A 265 17.85 -3.39 -15.84
N SER A 266 18.02 -4.70 -15.78
CA SER A 266 17.54 -5.64 -16.80
C SER A 266 16.02 -5.63 -16.97
N SER A 267 15.29 -5.20 -15.94
CA SER A 267 13.82 -5.09 -15.97
C SER A 267 13.33 -3.72 -16.40
N TYR A 268 14.20 -2.72 -16.58
CA TYR A 268 13.79 -1.35 -16.86
C TYR A 268 13.92 -1.01 -18.35
N LEU A 269 12.78 -0.82 -19.05
CA LEU A 269 12.78 -0.42 -20.47
C LEU A 269 13.05 1.08 -20.67
N GLY A 270 13.15 1.84 -19.58
CA GLY A 270 13.38 3.28 -19.62
C GLY A 270 12.12 4.09 -19.31
N SER A 271 12.19 5.37 -19.66
CA SER A 271 11.11 6.32 -19.40
C SER A 271 11.13 7.46 -20.40
N PHE A 272 9.99 8.09 -20.60
CA PHE A 272 9.84 9.24 -21.50
C PHE A 272 9.07 10.38 -20.84
N VAL A 273 9.18 11.57 -21.43
CA VAL A 273 8.48 12.76 -20.95
C VAL A 273 7.18 12.91 -21.73
N SER A 274 6.06 12.75 -21.04
CA SER A 274 4.71 12.95 -21.58
C SER A 274 3.73 13.13 -20.44
N ASP A 275 2.56 13.68 -20.73
CA ASP A 275 1.40 13.51 -19.87
C ASP A 275 0.49 12.41 -20.44
N LEU A 276 -0.38 11.83 -19.61
CA LEU A 276 -1.23 10.73 -20.00
C LEU A 276 -2.16 11.05 -21.19
N THR A 277 -2.64 12.30 -21.26
CA THR A 277 -3.58 12.74 -22.32
C THR A 277 -2.88 12.97 -23.65
N ASN A 278 -1.55 13.07 -23.66
CA ASN A 278 -0.70 13.21 -24.86
C ASN A 278 0.45 12.20 -24.81
N THR A 279 0.10 10.92 -24.72
CA THR A 279 1.08 9.83 -24.63
C THR A 279 1.55 9.35 -26.00
N PRO A 280 2.85 9.08 -26.21
CA PRO A 280 3.36 8.44 -27.43
C PRO A 280 3.04 6.95 -27.50
N LEU A 281 2.45 6.38 -26.43
CA LEU A 281 2.08 4.98 -26.38
C LEU A 281 0.97 4.69 -27.38
N ARG A 282 1.17 3.62 -28.15
CA ARG A 282 0.22 3.20 -29.17
C ARG A 282 -1.10 2.81 -28.50
N ILE A 283 -2.14 3.58 -28.76
CA ILE A 283 -3.52 3.20 -28.54
C ILE A 283 -3.97 2.44 -29.78
N LEU A 284 -4.31 1.17 -29.63
CA LEU A 284 -4.70 0.35 -30.77
C LEU A 284 -6.06 0.79 -31.33
N PRO A 285 -6.24 0.82 -32.66
CA PRO A 285 -7.52 1.16 -33.29
C PRO A 285 -8.63 0.25 -32.77
N ARG A 286 -9.81 0.84 -32.55
CA ARG A 286 -11.04 0.14 -32.12
C ARG A 286 -11.75 -0.52 -33.31
N ASP A 287 -11.01 -1.23 -34.18
CA ASP A 287 -11.57 -1.90 -35.36
C ASP A 287 -12.14 -3.28 -34.99
N GLY A 288 -13.10 -3.28 -34.05
CA GLY A 288 -13.91 -4.45 -33.69
C GLY A 288 -13.21 -5.54 -32.87
N ASP A 289 -11.95 -5.36 -32.47
CA ASP A 289 -11.20 -6.31 -31.66
C ASP A 289 -10.71 -5.64 -30.37
N PHE A 290 -11.56 -5.67 -29.34
CA PHE A 290 -11.33 -5.06 -28.03
C PHE A 290 -10.25 -5.79 -27.19
N THR A 291 -9.61 -6.82 -27.74
CA THR A 291 -8.80 -7.82 -27.01
C THR A 291 -7.29 -7.49 -26.94
N LYS A 292 -6.81 -6.45 -27.61
CA LYS A 292 -5.36 -6.30 -27.90
C LYS A 292 -4.59 -5.38 -26.95
N GLY A 293 -4.96 -5.32 -25.68
CA GLY A 293 -4.06 -4.75 -24.68
C GLY A 293 -2.64 -5.33 -24.77
N TYR A 294 -1.64 -4.59 -24.33
CA TYR A 294 -0.25 -5.06 -24.29
C TYR A 294 0.43 -4.80 -22.94
N LEU A 295 -0.28 -4.15 -22.01
CA LEU A 295 0.17 -3.96 -20.64
C LEU A 295 -0.52 -4.98 -19.74
N ASP A 296 0.25 -5.66 -18.90
CA ASP A 296 -0.29 -6.56 -17.89
C ASP A 296 -0.77 -5.81 -16.64
N GLY A 297 -0.20 -4.62 -16.40
CA GLY A 297 -0.62 -3.78 -15.29
C GLY A 297 -0.21 -2.33 -15.40
N ILE A 298 -1.00 -1.48 -14.75
CA ILE A 298 -0.72 -0.06 -14.56
C ILE A 298 -0.74 0.21 -13.07
N VAL A 299 0.29 0.89 -12.57
CA VAL A 299 0.42 1.28 -11.17
C VAL A 299 0.75 2.76 -11.11
N CYS A 300 0.00 3.55 -10.35
CA CYS A 300 0.26 4.99 -10.31
C CYS A 300 -0.24 5.71 -9.07
N ASP A 301 0.41 6.84 -8.79
CA ASP A 301 -0.02 7.86 -7.83
C ASP A 301 -0.13 9.22 -8.53
N PRO A 302 -1.28 9.50 -9.19
CA PRO A 302 -1.47 10.74 -9.95
C PRO A 302 -1.40 12.00 -9.06
N PRO A 303 -1.07 13.18 -9.61
CA PRO A 303 -0.96 14.40 -8.83
C PRO A 303 -2.30 14.86 -8.24
N TYR A 304 -2.36 15.01 -6.91
CA TYR A 304 -3.60 15.39 -6.20
C TYR A 304 -3.95 16.89 -6.27
N GLY A 305 -3.10 17.72 -6.88
CA GLY A 305 -3.32 19.18 -6.97
C GLY A 305 -2.88 20.00 -5.73
N ILE A 306 -2.37 19.37 -4.67
CA ILE A 306 -1.92 20.05 -3.43
C ILE A 306 -0.47 20.55 -3.56
N ARG A 307 0.49 19.62 -3.63
CA ARG A 307 1.93 19.91 -3.71
C ARG A 307 2.36 20.18 -5.14
N GLU A 308 1.85 19.35 -6.05
CA GLU A 308 2.04 19.51 -7.49
C GLU A 308 0.73 19.95 -8.13
N GLY A 309 0.80 20.99 -8.95
CA GLY A 309 -0.36 21.48 -9.68
C GLY A 309 -0.74 20.50 -10.79
N LEU A 310 -2.00 20.10 -10.83
CA LEU A 310 -2.52 19.22 -11.85
C LEU A 310 -2.51 19.92 -13.22
N LYS A 311 -1.75 19.36 -14.16
CA LYS A 311 -1.50 19.95 -15.48
C LYS A 311 -1.41 18.86 -16.55
N VAL A 312 -1.80 19.21 -17.76
CA VAL A 312 -1.57 18.42 -18.98
C VAL A 312 -0.85 19.29 -20.02
N LEU A 313 -0.29 18.67 -21.06
CA LEU A 313 0.27 19.42 -22.18
C LEU A 313 -0.85 20.17 -22.92
N GLY A 314 -0.52 21.38 -23.38
CA GLY A 314 -1.43 22.24 -24.11
C GLY A 314 -1.32 23.70 -23.71
N SER A 315 -1.78 24.56 -24.60
CA SER A 315 -1.85 26.00 -24.35
C SER A 315 -2.89 26.31 -23.26
N ARG A 316 -2.62 27.34 -22.45
CA ARG A 316 -3.58 27.85 -21.46
C ARG A 316 -4.73 28.62 -22.10
N GLN A 317 -4.48 29.22 -23.26
CA GLN A 317 -5.44 29.97 -24.04
C GLN A 317 -5.68 29.22 -25.35
N GLU A 318 -6.91 29.26 -25.85
CA GLU A 318 -7.15 28.78 -27.22
C GLU A 318 -6.34 29.61 -28.19
N LEU A 319 -5.45 28.94 -28.93
CA LEU A 319 -4.66 29.58 -29.97
C LEU A 319 -5.56 29.89 -31.17
N LEU A 320 -5.43 31.10 -31.69
CA LEU A 320 -6.01 31.50 -32.97
C LEU A 320 -5.43 30.64 -34.10
N GLU A 321 -6.17 30.51 -35.21
CA GLU A 321 -5.74 29.73 -36.39
C GLU A 321 -4.35 30.15 -36.89
N SER A 322 -4.08 31.46 -36.91
CA SER A 322 -2.80 32.05 -37.31
C SER A 322 -1.67 31.72 -36.32
N GLU A 323 -1.96 31.66 -35.03
CA GLU A 323 -1.01 31.26 -34.00
C GLU A 323 -0.67 29.78 -34.12
N ARG A 324 -1.65 28.91 -34.40
CA ARG A 324 -1.41 27.47 -34.64
C ARG A 324 -0.44 27.24 -35.79
N GLN A 325 -0.64 27.92 -36.92
CA GLN A 325 0.24 27.80 -38.10
C GLN A 325 1.68 28.23 -37.80
N SER A 326 1.88 29.31 -37.04
CA SER A 326 3.23 29.75 -36.63
C SER A 326 3.87 28.89 -35.53
N HIS A 327 3.08 28.02 -34.89
CA HIS A 327 3.53 27.10 -33.85
C HIS A 327 3.87 25.70 -34.38
N GLU A 328 3.52 25.37 -35.63
CA GLU A 328 3.66 24.03 -36.21
C GLU A 328 5.08 23.47 -36.10
N ASP A 329 6.12 24.28 -36.27
CA ASP A 329 7.52 23.83 -36.22
C ASP A 329 8.25 24.17 -34.91
N GLN A 330 7.57 24.82 -33.95
CA GLN A 330 8.25 25.28 -32.73
C GLN A 330 8.83 24.11 -31.92
N PHE A 331 8.19 22.94 -31.95
CA PHE A 331 8.67 21.73 -31.27
C PHE A 331 10.04 21.24 -31.75
N LYS A 332 10.47 21.66 -32.94
CA LYS A 332 11.79 21.32 -33.51
C LYS A 332 12.91 22.20 -32.93
N HIS A 333 12.59 23.31 -32.26
CA HIS A 333 13.60 24.16 -31.65
C HIS A 333 14.26 23.46 -30.45
N PRO A 334 15.61 23.48 -30.33
CA PRO A 334 16.33 22.77 -29.26
C PRO A 334 15.92 23.15 -27.83
N ASN A 335 15.44 24.39 -27.64
CA ASN A 335 15.03 24.92 -26.34
C ASN A 335 13.50 24.96 -26.17
N TYR A 336 12.75 24.29 -27.05
CA TYR A 336 11.30 24.24 -26.94
C TYR A 336 10.88 23.47 -25.69
N ILE A 337 10.04 24.09 -24.88
CA ILE A 337 9.41 23.45 -23.74
C ILE A 337 7.91 23.42 -24.02
N PRO A 338 7.31 22.22 -24.15
CA PRO A 338 5.88 22.09 -24.38
C PRO A 338 5.07 22.87 -23.32
N PRO A 339 4.09 23.70 -23.74
CA PRO A 339 3.26 24.44 -22.81
C PRO A 339 2.39 23.50 -21.97
N LYS A 340 2.05 23.94 -20.76
CA LYS A 340 1.26 23.19 -19.79
C LYS A 340 0.05 24.01 -19.34
N ARG A 341 -1.12 23.39 -19.32
CA ARG A 341 -2.38 24.01 -18.85
C ARG A 341 -2.91 23.31 -17.60
N PRO A 342 -3.61 24.03 -16.70
CA PRO A 342 -4.38 23.41 -15.62
C PRO A 342 -5.40 22.40 -16.19
N TYR A 343 -5.69 21.36 -15.41
CA TYR A 343 -6.62 20.31 -15.84
C TYR A 343 -7.48 19.84 -14.66
N SER A 344 -8.67 19.29 -14.95
CA SER A 344 -9.60 18.80 -13.93
C SER A 344 -9.07 17.51 -13.31
N PHE A 345 -9.20 17.39 -11.99
CA PHE A 345 -8.85 16.17 -11.28
C PHE A 345 -9.77 15.02 -11.68
N THR A 346 -11.07 15.26 -11.74
CA THR A 346 -12.08 14.29 -12.18
C THR A 346 -11.82 13.82 -13.61
N ALA A 347 -11.49 14.75 -14.52
CA ALA A 347 -11.14 14.41 -15.89
C ALA A 347 -9.89 13.53 -15.97
N LEU A 348 -8.85 13.84 -15.19
CA LEU A 348 -7.63 13.04 -15.16
C LEU A 348 -7.90 11.60 -14.70
N LEU A 349 -8.77 11.41 -13.69
CA LEU A 349 -9.14 10.07 -13.22
C LEU A 349 -9.86 9.28 -14.31
N ASP A 350 -10.80 9.90 -15.03
CA ASP A 350 -11.49 9.27 -16.15
C ASP A 350 -10.53 8.94 -17.30
N ASP A 351 -9.57 9.82 -17.62
CA ASP A 351 -8.53 9.57 -18.61
C ASP A 351 -7.64 8.37 -18.22
N ILE A 352 -7.32 8.21 -16.93
CA ILE A 352 -6.59 7.03 -16.42
C ILE A 352 -7.39 5.76 -16.65
N LEU A 353 -8.68 5.76 -16.35
CA LEU A 353 -9.54 4.59 -16.60
C LEU A 353 -9.66 4.29 -18.10
N ALA A 354 -9.86 5.31 -18.94
CA ALA A 354 -9.95 5.16 -20.39
C ALA A 354 -8.65 4.64 -21.00
N PHE A 355 -7.51 5.14 -20.53
CA PHE A 355 -6.19 4.66 -20.94
C PHE A 355 -5.98 3.20 -20.52
N ALA A 356 -6.35 2.84 -19.30
CA ALA A 356 -6.28 1.47 -18.81
C ALA A 356 -7.12 0.51 -19.67
N VAL A 357 -8.35 0.90 -20.01
CA VAL A 357 -9.24 0.14 -20.91
C VAL A 357 -8.63 -0.08 -22.29
N ALA A 358 -7.92 0.92 -22.80
CA ALA A 358 -7.33 0.89 -24.14
C ALA A 358 -5.99 0.15 -24.23
N THR A 359 -5.32 -0.13 -23.10
CA THR A 359 -3.94 -0.63 -23.09
C THR A 359 -3.71 -1.88 -22.24
N LEU A 360 -4.54 -2.13 -21.23
CA LEU A 360 -4.48 -3.36 -20.43
C LEU A 360 -4.98 -4.56 -21.23
N VAL A 361 -4.28 -5.69 -21.09
CA VAL A 361 -4.77 -7.01 -21.49
C VAL A 361 -6.02 -7.37 -20.68
N GLU A 362 -6.79 -8.36 -21.16
CA GLU A 362 -7.86 -8.95 -20.36
C GLU A 362 -7.34 -9.46 -19.02
N ASP A 363 -8.12 -9.23 -17.95
CA ASP A 363 -7.73 -9.48 -16.56
C ASP A 363 -6.50 -8.69 -16.06
N GLY A 364 -5.91 -7.84 -16.89
CA GLY A 364 -4.89 -6.88 -16.51
C GLY A 364 -5.42 -5.90 -15.47
N LYS A 365 -4.55 -5.42 -14.57
CA LYS A 365 -4.97 -4.61 -13.43
C LYS A 365 -4.46 -3.17 -13.49
N LEU A 366 -5.33 -2.24 -13.12
CA LEU A 366 -4.96 -0.87 -12.79
C LEU A 366 -5.01 -0.72 -11.27
N SER A 367 -3.92 -0.32 -10.64
CA SER A 367 -3.86 0.06 -9.23
C SER A 367 -3.49 1.54 -9.11
N MET A 368 -4.47 2.36 -8.77
CA MET A 368 -4.36 3.82 -8.75
C MET A 368 -4.62 4.38 -7.36
N TRP A 369 -3.72 5.23 -6.87
CA TRP A 369 -3.93 5.98 -5.64
C TRP A 369 -4.79 7.23 -5.89
N MET A 370 -5.76 7.47 -5.01
CA MET A 370 -6.68 8.60 -5.08
C MET A 370 -6.81 9.26 -3.70
N PRO A 371 -6.67 10.59 -3.57
CA PRO A 371 -6.88 11.25 -2.29
C PRO A 371 -8.36 11.27 -1.91
N THR A 372 -8.66 11.48 -0.64
CA THR A 372 -10.03 11.73 -0.12
C THR A 372 -9.91 12.64 1.10
N ALA A 373 -10.78 13.65 1.22
CA ALA A 373 -10.81 14.51 2.40
C ALA A 373 -11.60 13.82 3.51
N ASN A 374 -11.14 13.90 4.76
CA ASN A 374 -11.81 13.22 5.88
C ASN A 374 -12.92 14.07 6.51
N ASP A 375 -12.92 15.39 6.30
CA ASP A 375 -13.89 16.28 6.93
C ASP A 375 -15.19 16.36 6.09
N GLU A 376 -16.31 16.11 6.77
CA GLU A 376 -17.72 16.26 6.35
C GLU A 376 -18.29 15.26 5.33
N ASP A 377 -18.16 13.94 5.52
CA ASP A 377 -19.02 12.91 4.87
C ASP A 377 -19.16 12.96 3.33
N ILE A 378 -18.36 13.77 2.62
CA ILE A 378 -18.38 13.85 1.16
C ILE A 378 -17.17 13.09 0.64
N GLU A 379 -17.30 11.76 0.62
CA GLU A 379 -16.39 10.91 -0.13
C GLU A 379 -16.36 11.37 -1.60
N LEU A 380 -15.16 11.59 -2.14
CA LEU A 380 -15.01 11.76 -3.59
C LEU A 380 -15.54 10.49 -4.26
N ILE A 381 -16.37 10.67 -5.28
CA ILE A 381 -16.94 9.56 -6.04
C ILE A 381 -15.80 8.74 -6.62
N ILE A 382 -15.82 7.43 -6.37
CA ILE A 382 -14.87 6.50 -6.95
C ILE A 382 -15.10 6.51 -8.47
N PRO A 383 -14.08 6.82 -9.29
CA PRO A 383 -14.24 6.86 -10.73
C PRO A 383 -14.58 5.46 -11.24
N SER A 384 -15.45 5.36 -12.23
CA SER A 384 -15.88 4.09 -12.79
C SER A 384 -15.88 4.14 -14.32
N HIS A 385 -15.63 2.98 -14.92
CA HIS A 385 -15.69 2.78 -16.35
C HIS A 385 -16.38 1.43 -16.62
N PRO A 386 -17.34 1.33 -17.58
CA PRO A 386 -18.11 0.10 -17.83
C PRO A 386 -17.31 -1.14 -18.28
N CYS A 387 -16.01 -0.99 -18.44
CA CYS A 387 -15.08 -1.98 -18.97
C CYS A 387 -14.05 -2.39 -17.91
N LEU A 388 -14.19 -1.85 -16.70
CA LEU A 388 -13.35 -2.09 -15.55
C LEU A 388 -14.21 -2.51 -14.38
N GLU A 389 -13.83 -3.59 -13.71
CA GLU A 389 -14.40 -4.03 -12.45
C GLU A 389 -13.54 -3.49 -11.31
N LEU A 390 -14.13 -2.71 -10.38
CA LEU A 390 -13.45 -2.32 -9.15
C LEU A 390 -13.36 -3.54 -8.22
N GLN A 391 -12.15 -4.05 -8.01
CA GLN A 391 -11.91 -5.25 -7.20
C GLN A 391 -11.64 -4.92 -5.72
N SER A 392 -11.00 -3.79 -5.44
CA SER A 392 -10.65 -3.45 -4.06
C SER A 392 -10.47 -1.95 -3.86
N VAL A 393 -10.79 -1.52 -2.64
CA VAL A 393 -10.53 -0.18 -2.12
C VAL A 393 -9.79 -0.32 -0.80
N CYS A 394 -8.51 0.07 -0.76
CA CYS A 394 -7.72 0.04 0.46
C CYS A 394 -7.45 1.47 0.95
N VAL A 395 -7.74 1.76 2.22
CA VAL A 395 -7.65 3.11 2.78
C VAL A 395 -6.37 3.27 3.60
N GLN A 396 -5.57 4.26 3.25
CA GLN A 396 -4.54 4.81 4.13
C GLN A 396 -5.04 6.12 4.74
N ALA A 397 -5.37 6.08 6.03
CA ALA A 397 -5.77 7.25 6.78
C ALA A 397 -4.56 8.09 7.20
N PHE A 398 -4.69 9.40 7.08
CA PHE A 398 -3.90 10.40 7.80
C PHE A 398 -4.87 11.25 8.66
N ASN A 399 -4.34 12.16 9.47
CA ASN A 399 -5.17 12.93 10.40
C ASN A 399 -6.36 13.66 9.74
N LYS A 400 -6.11 14.45 8.68
CA LYS A 400 -7.13 15.32 8.04
C LYS A 400 -7.60 14.86 6.66
N TRP A 401 -6.94 13.86 6.11
CA TRP A 401 -7.23 13.34 4.79
C TRP A 401 -6.80 11.89 4.74
N SER A 402 -7.32 11.15 3.80
CA SER A 402 -6.93 9.79 3.52
C SER A 402 -6.57 9.70 2.05
N ARG A 403 -5.91 8.61 1.68
CA ARG A 403 -5.84 8.19 0.28
C ARG A 403 -6.24 6.75 0.16
N ARG A 404 -6.90 6.45 -0.94
CA ARG A 404 -7.43 5.14 -1.27
C ARG A 404 -6.61 4.57 -2.41
N LEU A 405 -6.15 3.33 -2.27
CA LEU A 405 -5.70 2.54 -3.39
C LEU A 405 -6.92 1.86 -4.01
N LEU A 406 -7.24 2.25 -5.23
CA LEU A 406 -8.31 1.68 -6.04
C LEU A 406 -7.68 0.69 -7.01
N THR A 407 -8.11 -0.57 -6.98
CA THR A 407 -7.65 -1.57 -7.95
C THR A 407 -8.80 -2.05 -8.81
N TYR A 408 -8.60 -1.96 -10.12
CA TYR A 408 -9.53 -2.38 -11.14
C TYR A 408 -8.97 -3.56 -11.93
N ARG A 409 -9.84 -4.46 -12.37
CA ARG A 409 -9.55 -5.49 -13.36
C ARG A 409 -10.18 -5.10 -14.69
N ARG A 410 -9.44 -5.25 -15.77
CA ARG A 410 -9.97 -5.14 -17.14
C ARG A 410 -10.90 -6.33 -17.41
N LEU A 411 -12.19 -6.04 -17.59
CA LEU A 411 -13.17 -7.04 -17.99
C LEU A 411 -12.78 -7.68 -19.33
N ARG A 412 -13.00 -8.98 -19.45
CA ARG A 412 -12.95 -9.70 -20.73
C ARG A 412 -14.07 -9.22 -21.63
N GLU A 413 -13.90 -9.37 -22.93
CA GLU A 413 -14.91 -8.93 -23.91
C GLU A 413 -16.31 -9.48 -23.61
N LEU A 414 -16.40 -10.76 -23.25
CA LEU A 414 -17.64 -11.46 -22.92
C LEU A 414 -18.33 -10.96 -21.63
N GLU A 415 -17.60 -10.25 -20.77
CA GLU A 415 -18.12 -9.69 -19.52
C GLU A 415 -18.59 -8.23 -19.67
N VAL A 416 -18.28 -7.58 -20.80
CA VAL A 416 -18.64 -6.18 -21.04
C VAL A 416 -20.14 -6.09 -21.40
N PRO A 417 -20.94 -5.27 -20.69
CA PRO A 417 -22.37 -5.13 -21.01
C PRO A 417 -22.59 -4.57 -22.42
N GLU A 418 -23.62 -5.08 -23.12
CA GLU A 418 -24.03 -4.57 -24.43
C GLU A 418 -24.43 -3.09 -24.33
N GLY A 419 -23.97 -2.24 -25.25
CA GLY A 419 -24.22 -0.79 -25.22
C GLY A 419 -23.39 0.01 -24.20
N ALA A 420 -22.54 -0.65 -23.39
CA ALA A 420 -21.71 0.01 -22.36
C ALA A 420 -20.75 1.10 -22.89
N LEU A 421 -20.42 1.06 -24.18
CA LEU A 421 -19.52 1.99 -24.84
C LEU A 421 -20.25 3.11 -25.60
N GLU A 422 -21.60 3.14 -25.57
CA GLU A 422 -22.41 4.20 -26.16
C GLU A 422 -22.33 5.47 -25.29
N THR A 423 -21.20 6.16 -25.46
CA THR A 423 -20.73 7.44 -24.92
C THR A 423 -21.72 8.25 -24.06
N VAL A 424 -21.50 8.26 -22.74
CA VAL A 424 -21.88 9.39 -21.88
C VAL A 424 -20.80 10.46 -22.03
N LYS A 425 -21.09 11.58 -22.71
CA LYS A 425 -20.23 12.77 -22.62
C LYS A 425 -20.31 13.30 -21.19
N LYS A 426 -19.25 13.08 -20.41
CA LYS A 426 -19.11 13.69 -19.08
C LYS A 426 -18.71 15.16 -19.25
N GLU A 427 -19.46 16.06 -18.64
CA GLU A 427 -19.04 17.46 -18.50
C GLU A 427 -18.14 17.58 -17.28
N TYR A 428 -16.96 18.17 -17.46
CA TYR A 428 -15.98 18.39 -16.39
C TYR A 428 -15.99 19.85 -15.92
N GLU A 429 -15.47 20.10 -14.71
CA GLU A 429 -15.40 21.46 -14.17
C GLU A 429 -14.58 22.37 -15.11
N LYS A 430 -15.10 23.57 -15.36
CA LYS A 430 -14.45 24.60 -16.18
C LYS A 430 -13.98 25.73 -15.27
N GLY A 431 -12.72 26.15 -15.43
CA GLY A 431 -12.15 27.21 -14.59
C GLY A 431 -10.70 27.50 -14.94
N THR A 432 -10.17 28.62 -14.43
CA THR A 432 -8.78 29.03 -14.65
C THR A 432 -7.88 28.79 -13.44
N ARG A 433 -8.45 28.61 -12.24
CA ARG A 433 -7.70 28.36 -10.99
C ARG A 433 -7.72 26.87 -10.62
N ALA A 434 -6.66 26.42 -9.96
CA ALA A 434 -6.53 25.03 -9.52
C ALA A 434 -7.61 24.58 -8.52
N SER A 435 -8.18 25.51 -7.73
CA SER A 435 -9.31 25.22 -6.83
C SER A 435 -10.62 25.00 -7.58
N ASP A 436 -10.79 25.63 -8.75
CA ASP A 436 -12.01 25.57 -9.54
C ASP A 436 -12.12 24.23 -10.30
N LEU A 437 -10.99 23.55 -10.46
CA LEU A 437 -10.81 22.31 -11.22
C LEU A 437 -10.54 21.09 -10.33
N ASN A 438 -10.55 21.26 -8.99
CA ASN A 438 -10.19 20.21 -8.05
C ASN A 438 -10.88 20.43 -6.69
N ASP A 439 -11.99 19.72 -6.51
CA ASP A 439 -12.79 19.78 -5.28
C ASP A 439 -12.04 19.26 -4.06
N PHE A 440 -11.23 18.20 -4.20
CA PHE A 440 -10.38 17.71 -3.12
C PHE A 440 -9.44 18.80 -2.62
N ARG A 441 -8.77 19.50 -3.53
CA ARG A 441 -7.85 20.57 -3.20
C ARG A 441 -8.59 21.69 -2.47
N ARG A 442 -9.76 22.09 -2.93
CA ARG A 442 -10.58 23.14 -2.28
C ARG A 442 -10.86 22.79 -0.82
N LYS A 443 -11.36 21.56 -0.58
CA LYS A 443 -11.70 21.06 0.75
C LYS A 443 -10.49 20.86 1.65
N TYR A 444 -9.40 20.29 1.11
CA TYR A 444 -8.14 20.13 1.84
C TYR A 444 -7.68 21.46 2.45
N PHE A 445 -7.67 22.55 1.68
CA PHE A 445 -7.26 23.84 2.24
C PHE A 445 -8.33 24.51 3.14
N GLN A 446 -9.60 24.11 3.07
CA GLN A 446 -10.66 24.57 3.98
C GLN A 446 -10.50 23.96 5.39
N GLY A 447 -10.41 22.63 5.52
CA GLY A 447 -10.25 21.96 6.82
C GLY A 447 -8.94 22.33 7.55
N PHE A 448 -7.90 22.75 6.83
CA PHE A 448 -6.70 23.33 7.46
C PHE A 448 -6.95 24.72 8.08
N LYS A 449 -7.77 25.57 7.44
CA LYS A 449 -8.11 26.90 7.97
C LYS A 449 -8.98 26.81 9.22
N GLU A 450 -9.94 25.87 9.25
CA GLU A 450 -10.79 25.64 10.42
C GLU A 450 -9.97 25.21 11.63
N PHE A 451 -9.01 24.31 11.46
CA PHE A 451 -8.09 23.92 12.54
C PHE A 451 -7.17 25.06 13.00
N GLU A 452 -6.65 25.88 12.08
CA GLU A 452 -5.89 27.07 12.47
C GLU A 452 -6.76 28.07 13.25
N SER A 453 -8.04 28.20 12.87
CA SER A 453 -9.02 29.00 13.60
C SER A 453 -9.27 28.43 15.00
N MET A 454 -9.58 27.14 15.11
CA MET A 454 -9.76 26.46 16.40
C MET A 454 -8.51 26.53 17.28
N LYS A 455 -7.32 26.39 16.70
CA LYS A 455 -6.06 26.52 17.45
C LYS A 455 -5.85 27.94 17.95
N LYS A 456 -6.16 28.95 17.14
CA LYS A 456 -6.12 30.37 17.56
C LYS A 456 -7.16 30.65 18.65
N GLU A 457 -8.35 30.08 18.53
CA GLU A 457 -9.44 30.21 19.50
C GLU A 457 -9.10 29.52 20.83
N PHE A 458 -8.53 28.30 20.79
CA PHE A 458 -8.05 27.58 21.97
C PHE A 458 -6.90 28.32 22.67
N VAL A 459 -5.98 28.93 21.91
CA VAL A 459 -4.93 29.80 22.46
C VAL A 459 -5.54 31.06 23.09
N ARG A 460 -6.58 31.65 22.47
CA ARG A 460 -7.32 32.80 23.03
C ARG A 460 -7.99 32.44 24.35
N MET A 461 -8.71 31.31 24.40
CA MET A 461 -9.39 30.82 25.61
C MET A 461 -8.41 30.51 26.76
N LYS A 462 -7.17 30.09 26.46
CA LYS A 462 -6.12 29.90 27.48
C LYS A 462 -5.44 31.19 27.94
N MET A 463 -5.57 32.28 27.19
CA MET A 463 -4.98 33.58 27.51
C MET A 463 -5.96 34.56 28.17
N GLU A 464 -7.25 34.25 28.20
CA GLU A 464 -8.24 34.98 28.98
C GLU A 464 -8.13 34.52 30.45
N PRO A 465 -7.78 35.40 31.41
CA PRO A 465 -7.84 35.07 32.82
C PRO A 465 -9.30 34.86 33.23
N ASP A 466 -9.57 33.84 34.05
CA ASP A 466 -10.88 33.60 34.65
C ASP A 466 -11.43 34.90 35.25
N ALA A 467 -12.39 35.50 34.56
CA ALA A 467 -13.21 36.59 35.09
C ALA A 467 -14.29 36.01 36.01
N ASN A 468 -13.87 35.31 37.06
CA ASN A 468 -14.67 34.98 38.23
C ASN A 468 -13.74 34.87 39.43
N GLY A 469 -13.57 36.01 40.11
CA GLY A 469 -12.75 36.12 41.30
C GLY A 469 -13.41 35.42 42.49
N GLU A 470 -12.74 34.40 43.02
CA GLU A 470 -12.79 34.07 44.44
C GLU A 470 -11.36 33.81 44.93
N LEU A 471 -10.87 34.74 45.77
CA LEU A 471 -9.59 34.63 46.47
C LEU A 471 -9.68 33.56 47.57
N PRO A 472 -8.77 32.58 47.65
CA PRO A 472 -8.69 31.71 48.81
C PRO A 472 -8.07 32.48 49.98
N LYS A 473 -8.83 32.59 51.08
CA LYS A 473 -8.37 33.18 52.34
C LYS A 473 -7.21 32.36 52.90
N SER A 474 -6.09 33.04 53.12
CA SER A 474 -4.96 32.59 53.93
C SER A 474 -5.33 32.60 55.42
N THR A 475 -5.24 31.46 56.08
CA THR A 475 -5.06 31.38 57.54
C THR A 475 -3.71 30.72 57.78
N GLY A 476 -2.78 31.48 58.34
CA GLY A 476 -1.44 31.04 58.67
C GLY A 476 -1.36 30.31 60.01
N GLN A 477 -0.29 29.56 60.17
CA GLN A 477 0.39 29.20 61.43
C GLN A 477 1.76 28.64 61.01
N GLU A 478 2.80 29.47 61.12
CA GLU A 478 3.79 29.45 62.22
C GLU A 478 4.71 28.22 62.20
N THR A 479 5.92 28.44 61.69
CA THR A 479 7.14 27.67 61.99
C THR A 479 7.51 27.78 63.47
N PRO A 480 8.32 26.86 64.03
CA PRO A 480 9.75 27.17 64.06
C PRO A 480 10.70 25.99 63.80
N ASN A 481 11.88 26.40 63.31
CA ASN A 481 13.14 25.69 63.17
C ASN A 481 13.48 24.64 64.26
N ASN A 482 13.96 23.49 63.82
CA ASN A 482 15.39 23.12 63.93
C ASN A 482 15.75 22.03 62.92
#